data_AF-A0A482WA59-F1
#
_entry.id   AF-A0A482WA59-F1
#
_cell.length_a   1.000
_cell.length_b   1.000
_cell.length_c   1.000
_cell.angle_alpha   90.00
_cell.angle_beta   90.00
_cell.angle_gamma   90.00
#
_symmetry.space_group_name_H-M   'P 1'
#
loop_
_entity.id
_entity.type
_entity.pdbx_description
1 polymer ?
#
loop_
_entity_poly.entity_id
_entity_poly.type
_entity_poly.pdbx_seq_one_letter_code
_entity_poly.pdbx_strand_id
1 'polypeptide(L)'
;MVAQWPRFTIQYLYNLNVTFTSGEEFETKTTKVSFRIILLEQDELEQCLSFTVSVNGYPIFAKGANVVLISILPEKGQNSEIVENNTTDYQGCEYGILIWQDFMFVSTMYPADSNYLSNVGEEFRHQIKCLGSHPWMALWSGNTANELILSQNWYKTTCNFSLHKNDYIKLYIDVIKSELTRILPWSNMNYVTSTPGNRARSDLEGYVAVCPADPFLTAGLLPPFQFHEFLQHMFKPVKVETEHYRSFKGHVSEKGQANSMGTLYRQLNDVWEAPTWSGMGSSFSLYFP
;
A
#
# COMPACT_ATOMS: atom_id res chain seq x y z
N MET A 1 -0.15 -17.30 22.80
CA MET A 1 -0.91 -16.31 22.01
C MET A 1 -1.07 -16.86 20.60
N VAL A 2 -2.21 -16.62 19.95
CA VAL A 2 -2.53 -17.13 18.60
C VAL A 2 -2.33 -16.01 17.59
N ALA A 3 -1.73 -16.34 16.44
CA ALA A 3 -1.46 -15.35 15.40
C ALA A 3 -2.74 -14.95 14.65
N GLN A 4 -2.80 -13.68 14.25
CA GLN A 4 -3.87 -13.16 13.40
C GLN A 4 -3.60 -13.50 11.93
N TRP A 5 -4.66 -13.80 11.18
CA TRP A 5 -4.61 -14.07 9.75
C TRP A 5 -5.51 -13.11 8.99
N PRO A 6 -5.40 -13.00 7.65
CA PRO A 6 -6.43 -12.34 6.86
C PRO A 6 -7.77 -13.08 6.97
N ARG A 7 -8.83 -12.59 6.32
CA ARG A 7 -10.25 -13.06 6.37
C ARG A 7 -10.53 -14.58 6.15
N PHE A 8 -9.52 -15.43 6.15
CA PHE A 8 -9.60 -16.88 6.07
C PHE A 8 -9.75 -17.58 7.44
N THR A 9 -9.52 -16.89 8.56
CA THR A 9 -9.69 -17.46 9.91
C THR A 9 -10.30 -16.47 10.91
N ILE A 10 -10.54 -16.95 12.13
CA ILE A 10 -10.92 -16.13 13.29
C ILE A 10 -9.84 -15.08 13.56
N GLN A 11 -10.27 -13.85 13.84
CA GLN A 11 -9.41 -12.72 14.18
C GLN A 11 -9.20 -12.67 15.70
N TYR A 12 -8.01 -13.09 16.15
CA TYR A 12 -7.67 -13.05 17.57
C TYR A 12 -7.13 -11.68 17.96
N LEU A 13 -7.87 -10.99 18.82
CA LEU A 13 -7.50 -9.72 19.44
C LEU A 13 -7.34 -9.93 20.95
N TYR A 14 -6.29 -9.36 21.51
CA TYR A 14 -5.96 -9.43 22.94
C TYR A 14 -6.03 -8.03 23.54
N ASN A 15 -6.58 -7.90 24.74
CA ASN A 15 -6.53 -6.64 25.48
C ASN A 15 -5.16 -6.49 26.15
N LEU A 16 -4.47 -5.40 25.84
CA LEU A 16 -3.24 -4.99 26.50
C LEU A 16 -3.56 -3.77 27.37
N ASN A 17 -3.34 -3.90 28.68
CA ASN A 17 -3.46 -2.81 29.63
C ASN A 17 -2.05 -2.35 30.00
N VAL A 18 -1.74 -1.08 29.76
CA VAL A 18 -0.47 -0.45 30.14
C VAL A 18 -0.77 0.57 31.23
N THR A 19 -0.20 0.34 32.41
CA THR A 19 -0.32 1.26 33.54
C THR A 19 1.00 2.00 33.72
N PHE A 20 0.95 3.33 33.65
CA PHE A 20 2.06 4.19 33.99
C PHE A 20 1.88 4.71 35.41
N THR A 21 2.94 4.65 36.22
CA THR A 21 2.94 5.13 37.60
C THR A 21 4.04 6.17 37.78
N SER A 22 3.70 7.30 38.40
CA SER A 22 4.64 8.37 38.75
C SER A 22 4.33 8.86 40.15
N GLY A 23 5.05 8.31 41.14
CA GLY A 23 4.74 8.56 42.55
C GLY A 23 3.43 7.90 42.97
N GLU A 24 2.47 8.71 43.44
CA GLU A 24 1.12 8.25 43.82
C GLU A 24 0.12 8.30 42.65
N GLU A 25 0.46 8.99 41.56
CA GLU A 25 -0.39 9.08 40.37
C GLU A 25 -0.21 7.84 39.49
N PHE A 26 -1.33 7.31 38.99
CA PHE A 26 -1.33 6.23 38.02
C PHE A 26 -2.35 6.50 36.92
N GLU A 27 -1.98 6.18 35.68
CA GLU A 27 -2.88 6.21 34.53
C GLU A 27 -2.80 4.85 33.82
N THR A 28 -3.95 4.29 33.44
CA THR A 28 -4.00 3.05 32.67
C THR A 28 -4.60 3.31 31.31
N LYS A 29 -3.90 2.89 30.26
CA LYS A 29 -4.44 2.82 28.90
C LYS A 29 -4.62 1.38 28.48
N THR A 30 -5.80 1.09 27.93
CA THR A 30 -6.12 -0.20 27.36
C THR A 30 -6.16 -0.08 25.85
N THR A 31 -5.53 -1.02 25.16
CA THR A 31 -5.55 -1.12 23.70
C THR A 31 -5.71 -2.57 23.26
N LYS A 32 -6.28 -2.82 22.08
CA LYS A 32 -6.34 -4.15 21.49
C LYS A 32 -5.06 -4.39 20.68
N VAL A 33 -4.41 -5.52 20.93
CA VAL A 33 -3.23 -5.96 20.18
C VAL A 33 -3.49 -7.30 19.50
N SER A 34 -2.78 -7.55 18.42
CA SER A 34 -2.69 -8.88 17.82
C SER A 34 -1.28 -9.13 17.33
N PHE A 35 -0.97 -10.39 17.10
CA PHE A 35 0.36 -10.81 16.72
C PHE A 35 0.30 -11.43 15.33
N ARG A 36 1.14 -10.94 14.42
CA ARG A 36 1.35 -11.55 13.12
C ARG A 36 2.68 -11.10 12.56
N ILE A 37 3.19 -11.88 11.62
CA ILE A 37 4.38 -11.54 10.85
C ILE A 37 3.92 -11.40 9.40
N ILE A 38 4.18 -10.24 8.79
CA ILE A 38 3.96 -10.02 7.36
C ILE A 38 5.32 -9.76 6.73
N LEU A 39 5.63 -10.46 5.65
CA LEU A 39 6.86 -10.29 4.89
C LEU A 39 6.55 -10.12 3.41
N LEU A 40 7.27 -9.21 2.77
CA LEU A 40 7.35 -9.13 1.31
C LEU A 40 8.59 -9.90 0.84
N GLU A 41 8.35 -11.05 0.24
CA GLU A 41 9.36 -11.97 -0.29
C GLU A 41 9.62 -11.65 -1.77
N GLN A 42 10.91 -11.52 -2.11
CA GLN A 42 11.41 -11.30 -3.48
C GLN A 42 12.53 -12.29 -3.79
N ASP A 43 12.13 -13.56 -3.96
CA ASP A 43 13.05 -14.64 -4.32
C ASP A 43 13.48 -14.52 -5.78
N GLU A 44 14.71 -14.94 -6.08
CA GLU A 44 15.22 -14.99 -7.44
C GLU A 44 14.48 -16.06 -8.26
N LEU A 45 13.91 -15.64 -9.39
CA LEU A 45 13.38 -16.47 -10.46
C LEU A 45 14.32 -16.33 -11.67
N GLU A 46 14.26 -17.26 -12.63
CA GLU A 46 15.20 -17.32 -13.77
C GLU A 46 15.37 -15.99 -14.53
N GLN A 47 14.33 -15.16 -14.60
CA GLN A 47 14.34 -13.87 -15.32
C GLN A 47 13.89 -12.68 -14.47
N CYS A 48 13.48 -12.89 -13.22
CA CYS A 48 12.84 -11.85 -12.41
C CYS A 48 12.91 -12.11 -10.91
N LEU A 49 12.34 -11.20 -10.12
CA LEU A 49 12.13 -11.42 -8.69
C LEU A 49 10.66 -11.73 -8.44
N SER A 50 10.40 -12.64 -7.50
CA SER A 50 9.05 -12.84 -7.00
C SER A 50 8.55 -11.58 -6.29
N PHE A 51 7.23 -11.43 -6.17
CA PHE A 51 6.61 -10.38 -5.36
C PHE A 51 5.48 -11.03 -4.57
N THR A 52 5.84 -11.65 -3.45
CA THR A 52 4.90 -12.45 -2.65
C THR A 52 4.75 -11.85 -1.27
N VAL A 53 3.51 -11.62 -0.86
CA VAL A 53 3.21 -11.26 0.54
C VAL A 53 2.92 -12.53 1.31
N SER A 54 3.74 -12.84 2.31
CA SER A 54 3.51 -13.93 3.23
C SER A 54 3.00 -13.43 4.58
N VAL A 55 2.05 -14.16 5.17
CA VAL A 55 1.52 -13.89 6.51
C VAL A 55 1.75 -15.13 7.37
N ASN A 56 2.44 -14.94 8.49
CA ASN A 56 2.86 -15.99 9.42
C ASN A 56 3.65 -17.13 8.73
N GLY A 57 4.42 -16.78 7.68
CA GLY A 57 5.22 -17.73 6.89
C GLY A 57 4.46 -18.43 5.76
N TYR A 58 3.20 -18.05 5.49
CA TYR A 58 2.41 -18.63 4.41
C TYR A 58 2.15 -17.59 3.32
N PRO A 59 2.46 -17.90 2.05
CA PRO A 59 2.24 -16.99 0.94
C PRO A 59 0.73 -16.81 0.69
N ILE A 60 0.29 -15.54 0.60
CA ILE A 60 -1.12 -15.20 0.42
C ILE A 60 -1.32 -14.53 -0.93
N PHE A 61 -2.26 -15.09 -1.70
CA PHE A 61 -2.70 -14.46 -2.94
C PHE A 61 -3.57 -13.25 -2.61
N ALA A 62 -3.05 -12.04 -2.85
CA ALA A 62 -3.76 -10.80 -2.56
C ALA A 62 -5.00 -10.65 -3.47
N LYS A 63 -6.14 -10.34 -2.87
CA LYS A 63 -7.41 -10.07 -3.57
C LYS A 63 -8.03 -8.85 -2.96
N GLY A 64 -8.34 -7.86 -3.77
CA GLY A 64 -8.90 -6.61 -3.27
C GLY A 64 -9.01 -5.56 -4.35
N ALA A 65 -9.03 -4.32 -3.90
CA ALA A 65 -9.21 -3.15 -4.75
C ALA A 65 -8.52 -1.94 -4.14
N ASN A 66 -8.25 -0.94 -4.97
CA ASN A 66 -7.75 0.35 -4.51
C ASN A 66 -8.89 1.18 -3.91
N VAL A 67 -8.68 1.72 -2.71
CA VAL A 67 -9.64 2.59 -2.03
C VAL A 67 -9.26 4.05 -2.26
N VAL A 68 -10.25 4.88 -2.58
CA VAL A 68 -10.10 6.34 -2.71
C VAL A 68 -10.88 7.03 -1.60
N LEU A 69 -10.71 8.35 -1.46
CA LEU A 69 -11.49 9.14 -0.52
C LEU A 69 -13.00 8.89 -0.69
N ILE A 70 -13.71 8.74 0.42
CA ILE A 70 -15.16 8.47 0.41
C ILE A 70 -15.94 9.71 -0.03
N SER A 71 -15.41 10.90 0.28
CA SER A 71 -16.04 12.17 -0.05
C SER A 71 -14.99 13.24 -0.30
N ILE A 72 -15.38 14.26 -1.06
CA ILE A 72 -14.61 15.50 -1.26
C ILE A 72 -14.35 16.20 0.09
N LEU A 73 -15.29 16.05 1.02
CA LEU A 73 -15.17 16.56 2.39
C LEU A 73 -14.89 15.37 3.30
N PRO A 74 -13.64 15.16 3.76
CA PRO A 74 -13.30 14.01 4.60
C PRO A 74 -14.19 13.88 5.84
N GLU A 75 -14.61 15.02 6.40
CA GLU A 75 -15.54 15.14 7.52
C GLU A 75 -16.87 14.40 7.29
N LYS A 76 -17.36 14.34 6.05
CA LYS A 76 -18.59 13.63 5.69
C LYS A 76 -18.40 12.13 5.48
N GLY A 77 -17.17 11.69 5.25
CA GLY A 77 -16.82 10.28 5.08
C GLY A 77 -16.52 9.58 6.41
N GLN A 78 -16.41 10.34 7.50
CA GLN A 78 -16.15 9.80 8.83
C GLN A 78 -17.46 9.52 9.56
N ASN A 79 -17.50 8.42 10.30
CA ASN A 79 -18.60 8.15 11.22
C ASN A 79 -18.52 9.17 12.38
N SER A 80 -19.60 9.92 12.60
CA SER A 80 -19.69 10.90 13.69
C SER A 80 -19.42 10.27 15.06
N GLU A 81 -19.83 9.01 15.27
CA GLU A 81 -19.57 8.29 16.54
C GLU A 81 -18.09 7.94 16.74
N ILE A 82 -17.32 7.78 15.67
CA ILE A 82 -15.88 7.45 15.72
C ILE A 82 -15.06 8.71 16.01
N VAL A 83 -15.44 9.84 15.41
CA VAL A 83 -14.82 11.15 15.64
C VAL A 83 -15.09 11.65 17.06
N GLU A 84 -16.31 11.47 17.57
CA GLU A 84 -16.68 11.87 18.93
C GLU A 84 -16.02 10.99 20.01
N ASN A 85 -15.82 9.69 19.73
CA ASN A 85 -15.21 8.76 20.70
C ASN A 85 -13.69 8.63 20.60
N ASN A 86 -13.03 9.34 19.67
CA ASN A 86 -11.57 9.26 19.46
C ASN A 86 -11.05 7.81 19.27
N THR A 87 -11.89 6.92 18.76
CA THR A 87 -11.55 5.52 18.54
C THR A 87 -10.95 5.37 17.15
N THR A 88 -9.67 4.98 17.05
CA THR A 88 -9.06 4.62 15.77
C THR A 88 -9.77 3.39 15.22
N ASP A 89 -10.28 3.50 14.00
CA ASP A 89 -11.11 2.51 13.31
C ASP A 89 -10.55 1.07 13.39
N TYR A 90 -11.11 0.26 14.29
CA TYR A 90 -10.73 -1.14 14.50
C TYR A 90 -11.37 -2.08 13.47
N GLN A 91 -12.24 -1.59 12.59
CA GLN A 91 -13.06 -2.43 11.71
C GLN A 91 -12.19 -3.29 10.77
N GLY A 92 -11.12 -2.73 10.20
CA GLY A 92 -10.20 -3.50 9.35
C GLY A 92 -9.57 -4.72 10.04
N CYS A 93 -9.31 -4.64 11.36
CA CYS A 93 -8.79 -5.75 12.16
C CYS A 93 -9.81 -6.87 12.32
N GLU A 94 -11.07 -6.51 12.59
CA GLU A 94 -12.14 -7.46 12.90
C GLU A 94 -12.57 -8.25 11.65
N TYR A 95 -12.47 -7.64 10.47
CA TYR A 95 -12.74 -8.31 9.20
C TYR A 95 -11.51 -8.98 8.56
N GLY A 96 -10.31 -8.81 9.13
CA GLY A 96 -9.08 -9.43 8.61
C GLY A 96 -8.66 -8.91 7.24
N ILE A 97 -8.88 -7.63 6.98
CA ILE A 97 -8.47 -6.97 5.74
C ILE A 97 -7.03 -6.50 5.90
N LEU A 98 -6.20 -6.79 4.91
CA LEU A 98 -4.83 -6.27 4.82
C LEU A 98 -4.83 -4.96 4.06
N ILE A 99 -4.08 -3.97 4.54
CA ILE A 99 -3.95 -2.67 3.88
C ILE A 99 -2.54 -2.52 3.34
N TRP A 100 -2.48 -2.23 2.05
CA TRP A 100 -1.33 -1.65 1.39
C TRP A 100 -1.48 -0.13 1.48
N GLN A 101 -0.68 0.51 2.32
CA GLN A 101 -0.79 1.95 2.55
C GLN A 101 0.21 2.71 1.68
N ASP A 102 -0.32 3.46 0.71
CA ASP A 102 0.43 4.50 0.04
C ASP A 102 0.53 5.75 0.94
N PHE A 103 1.66 6.44 0.93
CA PHE A 103 1.71 7.81 1.43
C PHE A 103 1.05 8.76 0.43
N MET A 104 0.67 9.96 0.89
CA MET A 104 -0.16 10.92 0.13
C MET A 104 0.63 11.66 -0.96
N PHE A 105 1.46 10.93 -1.70
CA PHE A 105 2.22 11.39 -2.86
C PHE A 105 1.75 10.62 -4.09
N VAL A 106 1.16 11.31 -5.07
CA VAL A 106 0.52 10.65 -6.21
C VAL A 106 0.82 11.40 -7.51
N SER A 107 1.27 10.67 -8.52
CA SER A 107 1.38 11.10 -9.91
C SER A 107 1.89 12.53 -10.11
N THR A 108 2.98 12.92 -9.43
CA THR A 108 3.62 14.24 -9.60
C THR A 108 5.02 14.26 -8.98
N MET A 109 5.82 15.27 -9.36
CA MET A 109 7.12 15.53 -8.74
C MET A 109 6.95 16.55 -7.61
N TYR A 110 7.62 16.28 -6.48
CA TYR A 110 7.54 17.09 -5.28
C TYR A 110 8.87 17.83 -5.04
N PRO A 111 8.83 19.02 -4.42
CA PRO A 111 10.05 19.73 -4.05
C PRO A 111 10.82 18.96 -2.96
N ALA A 112 12.13 19.21 -2.88
CA ALA A 112 13.01 18.60 -1.87
C ALA A 112 13.88 19.66 -1.16
N ASP A 113 13.34 20.86 -0.97
CA ASP A 113 13.97 21.85 -0.10
C ASP A 113 13.88 21.41 1.37
N SER A 114 14.80 21.90 2.19
CA SER A 114 14.94 21.45 3.57
C SER A 114 13.70 21.74 4.43
N ASN A 115 12.97 22.82 4.14
CA ASN A 115 11.78 23.19 4.91
C ASN A 115 10.63 22.23 4.58
N TYR A 116 10.42 21.95 3.29
CA TYR A 116 9.46 20.97 2.83
C TYR A 116 9.76 19.57 3.38
N LEU A 117 11.01 19.10 3.27
CA LEU A 117 11.43 17.79 3.78
C LEU A 117 11.25 17.67 5.30
N SER A 118 11.52 18.73 6.06
CA SER A 118 11.29 18.75 7.51
C SER A 118 9.80 18.62 7.84
N ASN A 119 8.94 19.35 7.13
CA ASN A 119 7.49 19.30 7.31
C ASN A 119 6.93 17.91 6.96
N VAL A 120 7.33 17.35 5.82
CA VAL A 120 6.97 15.97 5.44
C VAL A 120 7.44 14.98 6.49
N GLY A 121 8.67 15.13 7.01
CA GLY A 121 9.17 14.28 8.08
C GLY A 121 8.31 14.33 9.34
N GLU A 122 7.79 15.49 9.72
CA GLU A 122 6.86 15.63 10.86
C GLU A 122 5.53 14.94 10.64
N GLU A 123 4.89 15.20 9.50
CA GLU A 123 3.64 14.54 9.09
C GLU A 123 3.80 13.02 9.10
N PHE A 124 4.89 12.55 8.49
CA PHE A 124 5.20 11.14 8.35
C PHE A 124 5.41 10.45 9.69
N ARG A 125 6.18 11.07 10.59
CA ARG A 125 6.36 10.58 11.96
C ARG A 125 5.05 10.49 12.73
N HIS A 126 4.14 11.43 12.51
CA HIS A 126 2.82 11.40 13.13
C HIS A 126 2.00 10.21 12.58
N GLN A 127 1.89 10.08 11.25
CA GLN A 127 1.08 9.04 10.61
C GLN A 127 1.57 7.62 10.94
N ILE A 128 2.87 7.36 10.96
CA ILE A 128 3.38 6.03 11.32
C ILE A 128 3.10 5.71 12.79
N LYS A 129 3.20 6.68 13.70
CA LYS A 129 2.87 6.43 15.11
C LYS A 129 1.41 6.08 15.30
N CYS A 130 0.51 6.70 14.53
CA CYS A 130 -0.91 6.42 14.55
C CYS A 130 -1.23 5.06 13.92
N LEU A 131 -0.68 4.77 12.74
CA LEU A 131 -1.08 3.62 11.93
C LEU A 131 -0.22 2.37 12.16
N GLY A 132 1.03 2.54 12.56
CA GLY A 132 2.07 1.51 12.55
C GLY A 132 1.89 0.38 13.55
N SER A 133 1.09 0.59 14.60
CA SER A 133 0.74 -0.45 15.57
C SER A 133 -0.47 -1.28 15.11
N HIS A 134 -1.19 -0.83 14.07
CA HIS A 134 -2.35 -1.55 13.60
C HIS A 134 -1.93 -2.83 12.89
N PRO A 135 -2.55 -3.96 13.24
CA PRO A 135 -2.10 -5.22 12.69
C PRO A 135 -2.44 -5.32 11.21
N TRP A 136 -3.52 -4.68 10.73
CA TRP A 136 -3.94 -4.72 9.32
C TRP A 136 -2.93 -4.11 8.35
N MET A 137 -1.95 -3.34 8.82
CA MET A 137 -0.87 -2.80 8.01
C MET A 137 -0.01 -3.91 7.43
N ALA A 138 -0.08 -4.10 6.11
CA ALA A 138 0.68 -5.13 5.41
C ALA A 138 1.92 -4.59 4.71
N LEU A 139 1.75 -3.53 3.91
CA LEU A 139 2.82 -2.92 3.13
C LEU A 139 2.75 -1.40 3.25
N TRP A 140 3.93 -0.78 3.19
CA TRP A 140 4.09 0.67 3.09
C TRP A 140 4.63 1.02 1.71
N SER A 141 4.06 2.05 1.11
CA SER A 141 4.46 2.50 -0.21
C SER A 141 4.71 4.00 -0.24
N GLY A 142 5.90 4.39 -0.73
CA GLY A 142 6.37 5.77 -0.77
C GLY A 142 5.44 6.72 -1.54
N ASN A 143 4.90 6.25 -2.65
CA ASN A 143 4.06 7.03 -3.55
C ASN A 143 3.39 6.13 -4.59
N THR A 144 2.40 6.69 -5.28
CA THR A 144 1.82 6.08 -6.49
C THR A 144 2.40 6.71 -7.75
N ALA A 145 2.93 5.87 -8.64
CA ALA A 145 3.37 6.14 -10.01
C ALA A 145 4.54 7.11 -10.21
N ASN A 146 5.14 7.70 -9.17
CA ASN A 146 6.16 8.71 -9.36
C ASN A 146 7.48 8.15 -9.93
N GLU A 147 7.86 6.90 -9.59
CA GLU A 147 9.02 6.25 -10.21
C GLU A 147 8.81 6.05 -11.72
N LEU A 148 7.61 5.58 -12.09
CA LEU A 148 7.22 5.36 -13.48
C LEU A 148 7.22 6.66 -14.29
N ILE A 149 6.66 7.73 -13.72
CA ILE A 149 6.60 9.05 -14.35
C ILE A 149 8.00 9.60 -14.62
N LEU A 150 8.91 9.44 -13.66
CA LEU A 150 10.29 9.90 -13.80
C LEU A 150 11.03 9.09 -14.86
N SER A 151 10.92 7.76 -14.81
CA SER A 151 11.55 6.84 -15.77
C SER A 151 11.04 7.06 -17.21
N GLN A 152 9.71 7.13 -17.40
CA GLN A 152 9.09 7.30 -18.71
C GLN A 152 8.97 8.76 -19.15
N ASN A 153 9.44 9.70 -18.33
CA ASN A 153 9.50 11.12 -18.66
C ASN A 153 8.15 11.72 -19.11
N TRP A 154 7.06 11.41 -18.39
CA TRP A 154 5.71 11.86 -18.78
C TRP A 154 5.59 13.40 -18.87
N TYR A 155 6.33 14.13 -18.04
CA TYR A 155 6.35 15.59 -18.02
C TYR A 155 7.39 16.24 -18.92
N LYS A 156 8.12 15.45 -19.73
CA LYS A 156 9.13 15.96 -20.68
C LYS A 156 10.23 16.80 -20.01
N THR A 157 10.69 16.38 -18.83
CA THR A 157 11.69 17.07 -18.00
C THR A 157 13.10 16.48 -18.14
N THR A 158 13.42 15.83 -19.26
CA THR A 158 14.70 15.12 -19.48
C THR A 158 15.93 15.97 -19.20
N CYS A 159 15.91 17.26 -19.55
CA CYS A 159 17.02 18.19 -19.31
C CYS A 159 17.37 18.34 -17.83
N ASN A 160 16.39 18.15 -16.93
CA ASN A 160 16.54 18.26 -15.48
C ASN A 160 16.37 16.89 -14.79
N PHE A 161 16.57 15.78 -15.51
CA PHE A 161 16.34 14.43 -14.97
C PHE A 161 17.13 14.17 -13.69
N SER A 162 18.42 14.54 -13.67
CA SER A 162 19.29 14.34 -12.50
C SER A 162 18.80 15.12 -11.28
N LEU A 163 18.23 16.31 -11.47
CA LEU A 163 17.64 17.09 -10.38
C LEU A 163 16.44 16.35 -9.79
N HIS A 164 15.47 15.98 -10.63
CA HIS A 164 14.27 15.29 -10.19
C HIS A 164 14.55 13.91 -9.59
N LYS A 165 15.55 13.19 -10.11
CA LYS A 165 16.03 11.92 -9.51
C LYS A 165 16.60 12.14 -8.12
N ASN A 166 17.43 13.17 -7.93
CA ASN A 166 17.99 13.48 -6.62
C ASN A 166 16.91 13.91 -5.62
N ASP A 167 15.94 14.71 -6.05
CA ASP A 167 14.82 15.15 -5.21
C ASP A 167 13.92 13.97 -4.83
N TYR A 168 13.67 13.05 -5.76
CA TYR A 168 12.96 11.81 -5.52
C TYR A 168 13.66 10.97 -4.43
N ILE A 169 14.99 10.77 -4.54
CA ILE A 169 15.76 9.99 -3.57
C ILE A 169 15.72 10.65 -2.19
N LYS A 170 15.93 11.97 -2.10
CA LYS A 170 15.85 12.70 -0.83
C LYS A 170 14.52 12.51 -0.12
N LEU A 171 13.42 12.63 -0.85
CA LEU A 171 12.09 12.55 -0.27
C LEU A 171 11.74 11.11 0.16
N TYR A 172 11.81 10.15 -0.77
CA TYR A 172 11.28 8.81 -0.51
C TYR A 172 12.26 7.91 0.25
N ILE A 173 13.57 8.11 0.07
CA ILE A 173 14.59 7.28 0.70
C ILE A 173 15.14 7.96 1.95
N ASP A 174 15.74 9.15 1.79
CA ASP A 174 16.49 9.78 2.90
C ASP A 174 15.56 10.23 4.04
N VAL A 175 14.33 10.65 3.72
CA VAL A 175 13.32 11.06 4.72
C VAL A 175 12.36 9.91 5.03
N ILE A 176 11.54 9.48 4.06
CA ILE A 176 10.44 8.54 4.29
C ILE A 176 10.94 7.16 4.74
N LYS A 177 11.80 6.48 3.98
CA LYS A 177 12.31 5.14 4.34
C LYS A 177 13.12 5.18 5.66
N SER A 178 13.91 6.24 5.84
CA SER A 178 14.69 6.45 7.07
C SER A 178 13.81 6.59 8.32
N GLU A 179 12.80 7.47 8.29
CA GLU A 179 11.87 7.66 9.41
C GLU A 179 11.02 6.40 9.68
N LEU A 180 10.63 5.69 8.63
CA LEU A 180 9.87 4.45 8.75
C LEU A 180 10.70 3.39 9.49
N THR A 181 11.94 3.20 9.07
CA THR A 181 12.86 2.25 9.70
C THR A 181 13.22 2.66 11.13
N ARG A 182 13.27 3.96 11.40
CA ARG A 182 13.54 4.49 12.75
C ARG A 182 12.40 4.23 13.73
N ILE A 183 11.14 4.38 13.30
CA ILE A 183 9.96 4.17 14.16
C ILE A 183 9.58 2.69 14.22
N LEU A 184 9.66 1.99 13.08
CA LEU A 184 9.28 0.59 12.92
C LEU A 184 10.44 -0.18 12.27
N PRO A 185 11.47 -0.60 13.03
CA PRO A 185 12.63 -1.30 12.45
C PRO A 185 12.26 -2.57 11.68
N TRP A 186 11.20 -3.25 12.10
CA TRP A 186 10.65 -4.44 11.44
C TRP A 186 9.92 -4.16 10.11
N SER A 187 9.49 -2.93 9.83
CA SER A 187 8.74 -2.59 8.60
C SER A 187 9.63 -2.30 7.39
N ASN A 188 10.95 -2.19 7.56
CA ASN A 188 11.88 -1.98 6.44
C ASN A 188 11.76 -3.11 5.39
N MET A 189 11.43 -4.32 5.84
CA MET A 189 11.19 -5.48 4.97
C MET A 189 9.88 -5.39 4.17
N ASN A 190 9.00 -4.44 4.49
CA ASN A 190 7.67 -4.29 3.90
C ASN A 190 7.47 -2.90 3.23
N TYR A 191 8.55 -2.15 3.01
CA TYR A 191 8.52 -0.87 2.33
C TYR A 191 8.86 -1.01 0.84
N VAL A 192 8.02 -0.40 -0.01
CA VAL A 192 8.22 -0.24 -1.46
C VAL A 192 8.29 1.25 -1.78
N THR A 193 9.24 1.66 -2.61
CA THR A 193 9.47 3.08 -2.89
C THR A 193 8.37 3.71 -3.76
N SER A 194 7.82 2.98 -4.73
CA SER A 194 6.74 3.42 -5.62
C SER A 194 5.86 2.27 -6.09
N THR A 195 4.62 2.57 -6.44
CA THR A 195 3.67 1.63 -7.06
C THR A 195 3.19 2.13 -8.42
N PRO A 196 3.47 1.43 -9.54
CA PRO A 196 4.31 0.23 -9.68
C PRO A 196 5.80 0.54 -9.50
N GLY A 197 6.56 -0.44 -9.01
CA GLY A 197 8.01 -0.37 -8.83
C GLY A 197 8.62 -1.74 -8.51
N ASN A 198 9.92 -1.91 -8.76
CA ASN A 198 10.59 -3.21 -8.69
C ASN A 198 11.43 -3.41 -7.41
N ARG A 199 11.17 -2.62 -6.35
CA ARG A 199 11.81 -2.65 -5.03
C ARG A 199 13.31 -3.00 -5.06
N ALA A 200 13.71 -4.26 -4.84
CA ALA A 200 15.11 -4.68 -4.84
C ALA A 200 15.86 -4.29 -6.12
N ARG A 201 15.21 -4.35 -7.28
CA ARG A 201 15.82 -3.92 -8.54
C ARG A 201 15.93 -2.40 -8.65
N SER A 202 14.88 -1.69 -8.24
CA SER A 202 14.91 -0.22 -8.17
C SER A 202 16.04 0.24 -7.25
N ASP A 203 16.22 -0.41 -6.09
CA ASP A 203 17.32 -0.14 -5.15
C ASP A 203 18.70 -0.34 -5.81
N LEU A 204 18.88 -1.40 -6.62
CA LEU A 204 20.12 -1.64 -7.39
C LEU A 204 20.38 -0.59 -8.49
N GLU A 205 19.33 -0.03 -9.09
CA GLU A 205 19.40 0.96 -10.17
C GLU A 205 19.43 2.42 -9.65
N GLY A 206 19.63 2.59 -8.34
CA GLY A 206 19.66 3.90 -7.69
C GLY A 206 18.26 4.52 -7.55
N TYR A 207 17.31 3.71 -7.08
CA TYR A 207 15.92 4.01 -6.69
C TYR A 207 14.96 4.43 -7.81
N VAL A 208 15.44 4.54 -9.05
CA VAL A 208 14.60 4.81 -10.22
C VAL A 208 14.99 3.80 -11.29
N ALA A 209 14.20 2.74 -11.41
CA ALA A 209 14.47 1.68 -12.37
C ALA A 209 14.28 2.18 -13.82
N VAL A 210 15.00 1.56 -14.76
CA VAL A 210 14.86 1.85 -16.19
C VAL A 210 13.44 1.49 -16.68
N CYS A 211 12.87 0.40 -16.17
CA CYS A 211 11.49 -0.02 -16.46
C CYS A 211 10.76 -0.42 -15.15
N PRO A 212 10.19 0.54 -14.40
CA PRO A 212 9.54 0.28 -13.11
C PRO A 212 8.27 -0.58 -13.20
N ALA A 213 7.62 -0.57 -14.36
CA ALA A 213 6.41 -1.35 -14.64
C ALA A 213 6.67 -2.52 -15.61
N ASP A 214 7.91 -3.03 -15.67
CA ASP A 214 8.25 -4.14 -16.55
C ASP A 214 7.44 -5.40 -16.18
N PRO A 215 6.54 -5.87 -17.09
CA PRO A 215 5.77 -7.09 -16.91
C PRO A 215 6.58 -8.32 -16.54
N PHE A 216 7.83 -8.35 -17.02
CA PHE A 216 8.70 -9.49 -16.96
C PHE A 216 9.52 -9.52 -15.69
N LEU A 217 9.74 -8.38 -15.02
CA LEU A 217 10.64 -8.26 -13.87
C LEU A 217 9.92 -8.28 -12.51
N THR A 218 8.61 -8.01 -12.49
CA THR A 218 7.74 -8.21 -11.32
C THR A 218 6.63 -9.21 -11.67
N ALA A 219 6.82 -10.47 -11.27
CA ALA A 219 5.76 -11.47 -11.33
C ALA A 219 4.67 -11.12 -10.30
N GLY A 220 3.78 -10.18 -10.61
CA GLY A 220 2.74 -9.79 -9.65
C GLY A 220 1.72 -8.75 -10.10
N LEU A 221 2.09 -7.70 -10.83
CA LEU A 221 1.17 -6.62 -11.20
C LEU A 221 1.55 -6.04 -12.57
N LEU A 222 1.03 -6.65 -13.63
CA LEU A 222 1.14 -6.11 -14.98
C LEU A 222 0.37 -4.78 -15.09
N PRO A 223 0.84 -3.79 -15.89
CA PRO A 223 0.08 -2.59 -16.13
C PRO A 223 -1.24 -2.92 -16.86
N PRO A 224 -2.33 -2.18 -16.60
CA PRO A 224 -3.58 -2.38 -17.32
C PRO A 224 -3.35 -2.10 -18.80
N PHE A 225 -3.72 -3.07 -19.64
CA PHE A 225 -3.78 -2.93 -21.09
C PHE A 225 -4.53 -1.63 -21.45
N GLN A 226 -3.95 -0.82 -22.35
CA GLN A 226 -4.66 0.26 -23.01
C GLN A 226 -5.77 -0.36 -23.89
N PHE A 227 -7.04 -0.22 -23.48
CA PHE A 227 -8.17 -0.45 -24.37
C PHE A 227 -9.04 0.81 -24.46
N HIS A 228 -9.18 1.27 -25.71
CA HIS A 228 -10.16 2.25 -26.15
C HIS A 228 -11.58 1.71 -25.96
N GLU A 229 -12.48 2.61 -25.54
CA GLU A 229 -13.94 2.57 -25.69
C GLU A 229 -14.69 1.26 -25.34
N PHE A 230 -15.01 1.04 -24.06
CA PHE A 230 -16.16 0.19 -23.67
C PHE A 230 -16.73 0.61 -22.29
N LEU A 231 -17.32 1.82 -22.23
CA LEU A 231 -17.80 2.43 -20.98
C LEU A 231 -19.10 1.82 -20.39
N GLN A 232 -19.63 0.71 -20.91
CA GLN A 232 -20.89 0.13 -20.40
C GLN A 232 -20.78 -1.32 -19.89
N HIS A 233 -19.61 -1.95 -19.97
CA HIS A 233 -19.43 -3.37 -19.58
C HIS A 233 -18.15 -3.64 -18.79
N MET A 234 -17.72 -2.75 -17.88
CA MET A 234 -16.47 -2.95 -17.11
C MET A 234 -16.39 -4.28 -16.34
N PHE A 235 -17.53 -4.89 -15.98
CA PHE A 235 -17.55 -6.18 -15.29
C PHE A 235 -16.91 -7.34 -16.08
N LYS A 236 -17.09 -7.39 -17.41
CA LYS A 236 -16.58 -8.50 -18.22
C LYS A 236 -15.05 -8.44 -18.38
N PRO A 237 -14.44 -7.31 -18.76
CA PRO A 237 -13.00 -7.15 -18.79
C PRO A 237 -12.35 -7.42 -17.43
N VAL A 238 -12.85 -6.81 -16.34
CA VAL A 238 -12.27 -6.99 -14.99
C VAL A 238 -12.36 -8.45 -14.53
N LYS A 239 -13.47 -9.14 -14.83
CA LYS A 239 -13.59 -10.58 -14.54
C LYS A 239 -12.55 -11.40 -15.29
N VAL A 240 -12.46 -11.23 -16.61
CA VAL A 240 -11.52 -11.97 -17.47
C VAL A 240 -10.08 -11.71 -17.05
N GLU A 241 -9.74 -10.45 -16.77
CA GLU A 241 -8.42 -10.04 -16.31
C GLU A 241 -8.09 -10.64 -14.93
N THR A 242 -9.02 -10.59 -13.98
CA THR A 242 -8.83 -11.20 -12.65
C THR A 242 -8.68 -12.72 -12.74
N GLU A 243 -9.46 -13.39 -13.59
CA GLU A 243 -9.36 -14.84 -13.81
C GLU A 243 -8.04 -15.22 -14.47
N HIS A 244 -7.56 -14.39 -15.42
CA HIS A 244 -6.25 -14.53 -16.04
C HIS A 244 -5.12 -14.47 -15.00
N TYR A 245 -5.06 -13.43 -14.15
CA TYR A 245 -4.01 -13.38 -13.12
C TYR A 245 -4.10 -14.53 -12.12
N ARG A 246 -5.31 -14.95 -11.76
CA ARG A 246 -5.52 -16.09 -10.85
C ARG A 246 -5.06 -17.41 -11.45
N SER A 247 -5.15 -17.62 -12.77
CA SER A 247 -4.69 -18.85 -13.41
C SER A 247 -3.17 -19.00 -13.38
N PHE A 248 -2.42 -17.89 -13.34
CA PHE A 248 -0.96 -17.88 -13.19
C PHE A 248 -0.46 -18.09 -11.77
N LYS A 249 -1.35 -18.23 -10.77
CA LYS A 249 -0.94 -18.55 -9.41
C LYS A 249 -0.23 -19.91 -9.38
N GLY A 250 1.01 -19.93 -8.87
CA GLY A 250 1.79 -21.16 -8.75
C GLY A 250 2.23 -21.78 -10.09
N HIS A 251 2.08 -21.04 -11.20
CA HIS A 251 2.47 -21.50 -12.54
C HIS A 251 3.56 -20.60 -13.09
N VAL A 252 4.80 -21.09 -13.05
CA VAL A 252 5.93 -20.51 -13.77
C VAL A 252 5.87 -20.96 -15.22
N SER A 253 5.78 -20.01 -16.14
CA SER A 253 5.81 -20.32 -17.57
C SER A 253 7.14 -20.96 -17.95
N GLU A 254 7.21 -21.65 -19.10
CA GLU A 254 8.47 -22.23 -19.62
C GLU A 254 9.59 -21.19 -19.82
N LYS A 255 9.26 -19.89 -19.78
CA LYS A 255 10.21 -18.78 -19.84
C LYS A 255 10.55 -18.19 -18.48
N GLY A 256 10.01 -18.71 -17.37
CA GLY A 256 10.24 -18.16 -16.03
C GLY A 256 9.34 -16.97 -15.64
N GLN A 257 8.30 -16.66 -16.43
CA GLN A 257 7.70 -15.31 -16.47
C GLN A 257 6.39 -15.15 -15.70
N ALA A 258 6.00 -16.09 -14.84
CA ALA A 258 4.71 -15.98 -14.17
C ALA A 258 4.72 -16.62 -12.78
N ASN A 259 4.32 -15.88 -11.77
CA ASN A 259 3.83 -16.42 -10.52
C ASN A 259 3.01 -15.32 -9.86
N SER A 260 1.86 -15.00 -10.47
CA SER A 260 1.02 -13.93 -9.95
C SER A 260 0.55 -14.31 -8.55
N MET A 261 0.87 -13.46 -7.58
CA MET A 261 0.51 -13.62 -6.17
C MET A 261 -0.44 -12.53 -5.69
N GLY A 262 -1.07 -11.79 -6.61
CA GLY A 262 -2.05 -10.78 -6.26
C GLY A 262 -2.81 -10.20 -7.44
N THR A 263 -4.02 -9.73 -7.16
CA THR A 263 -4.83 -8.93 -8.06
C THR A 263 -5.61 -7.89 -7.25
N LEU A 264 -5.29 -6.61 -7.46
CA LEU A 264 -5.97 -5.47 -6.87
C LEU A 264 -6.53 -4.62 -8.00
N TYR A 265 -7.85 -4.58 -8.17
CA TYR A 265 -8.45 -3.80 -9.25
C TYR A 265 -8.58 -2.32 -8.85
N ARG A 266 -8.52 -1.43 -9.83
CA ARG A 266 -8.84 -0.01 -9.66
C ARG A 266 -10.31 0.20 -10.11
N GLN A 267 -11.21 0.77 -9.32
CA GLN A 267 -11.14 1.15 -7.89
C GLN A 267 -12.36 0.61 -7.12
N LEU A 268 -12.35 0.64 -5.79
CA LEU A 268 -13.45 0.10 -4.97
C LEU A 268 -14.67 1.03 -4.94
N ASN A 269 -14.46 2.31 -4.64
CA ASN A 269 -15.49 3.28 -4.31
C ASN A 269 -15.37 4.57 -5.14
N ASP A 270 -16.44 5.38 -5.10
CA ASP A 270 -16.49 6.70 -5.73
C ASP A 270 -16.44 7.84 -4.71
N VAL A 271 -15.85 8.96 -5.12
CA VAL A 271 -15.83 10.21 -4.36
C VAL A 271 -17.10 11.03 -4.60
N TRP A 272 -17.66 10.95 -5.81
CA TRP A 272 -18.81 11.72 -6.29
C TRP A 272 -19.48 11.01 -7.48
N GLU A 273 -20.65 11.49 -7.89
CA GLU A 273 -21.40 10.94 -9.02
C GLU A 273 -20.73 11.28 -10.36
N ALA A 274 -19.93 10.35 -10.88
CA ALA A 274 -19.31 10.44 -12.19
C ALA A 274 -19.04 9.05 -12.77
N PRO A 275 -18.80 8.92 -14.09
CA PRO A 275 -18.24 7.71 -14.66
C PRO A 275 -16.83 7.48 -14.11
N THR A 276 -16.62 6.36 -13.43
CA THR A 276 -15.33 5.96 -12.85
C THR A 276 -15.07 4.48 -13.12
N TRP A 277 -13.94 3.96 -12.65
CA TRP A 277 -13.63 2.52 -12.63
C TRP A 277 -14.17 1.80 -11.39
N SER A 278 -15.11 2.42 -10.67
CA SER A 278 -15.54 1.92 -9.37
C SER A 278 -16.39 0.66 -9.45
N GLY A 279 -16.17 -0.25 -8.49
CA GLY A 279 -17.07 -1.38 -8.22
C GLY A 279 -18.30 -0.99 -7.38
N MET A 280 -18.26 0.14 -6.68
CA MET A 280 -19.33 0.66 -5.81
C MET A 280 -19.65 2.13 -6.12
N GLY A 281 -20.94 2.45 -6.28
CA GLY A 281 -21.36 3.84 -6.51
C GLY A 281 -21.19 4.74 -5.28
N SER A 282 -21.18 6.05 -5.50
CA SER A 282 -20.96 7.11 -4.48
C SER A 282 -22.02 7.16 -3.37
N SER A 283 -23.17 6.51 -3.55
CA SER A 283 -24.26 6.42 -2.56
C SER A 283 -24.10 5.29 -1.56
N PHE A 284 -23.07 4.44 -1.69
CA PHE A 284 -22.73 3.42 -0.72
C PHE A 284 -21.68 3.92 0.27
N SER A 285 -22.07 4.07 1.54
CA SER A 285 -21.13 4.29 2.62
C SER A 285 -20.38 2.99 2.96
N LEU A 286 -19.07 3.07 3.22
CA LEU A 286 -18.24 1.96 3.71
C LEU A 286 -18.51 1.63 5.19
N TYR A 287 -19.79 1.54 5.58
CA TYR A 287 -20.17 1.11 6.92
C TYR A 287 -20.42 -0.38 6.90
N PHE A 288 -19.49 -1.13 7.49
CA PHE A 288 -19.74 -2.53 7.82
C PHE A 288 -20.75 -2.59 8.98
N PRO A 289 -21.73 -3.51 8.94
CA PRO A 289 -22.73 -3.66 9.99
C PRO A 289 -22.13 -4.17 11.31
#